data_AF-A0A849TQV8-F1
#
_entry.id   AF-A0A849TQV8-F1
#
_cell.length_a   1.000
_cell.length_b   1.000
_cell.length_c   1.000
_cell.angle_alpha   90.00
_cell.angle_beta   90.00
_cell.angle_gamma   90.00
#
_symmetry.space_group_name_H-M   'P 1'
#
loop_
_entity.id
_entity.type
_entity.pdbx_description
1 polymer ?
#
loop_
_entity_poly.entity_id
_entity_poly.type
_entity_poly.pdbx_seq_one_letter_code
_entity_poly.pdbx_strand_id
1 'polypeptide(L)'
;SGMATVDAARDIKKECMRRAAKLWDLPEEAVEWDAPSGAVRPAGPNAGKHKPMKLSDFARMTGKTGGPIVGYARLNAHGAAPSLATHIADVEVDPETGKVTVLRYTAIQDAGRAIHPSYVEGQYQGGTVQGIGWALNEEYVYGADGKLQNAGFLDYRIPVASDLPMIDTIIVECPNPKHPYGVRGVGETPLVPPMAAIANAIANATGIRFTELPMSPPKVLARLDLARKNGEHGLKM
;
A
#
# COMPACT_ATOMS: atom_id res chain seq x y z
N SER A 1 -9.75 7.87 -4.36
CA SER A 1 -10.77 6.92 -4.84
C SER A 1 -11.65 6.39 -3.71
N GLY A 2 -11.09 5.81 -2.64
CA GLY A 2 -11.84 5.17 -1.55
C GLY A 2 -13.02 5.99 -1.00
N MET A 3 -12.78 7.23 -0.55
CA MET A 3 -13.85 8.11 -0.02
C MET A 3 -14.95 8.38 -1.06
N ALA A 4 -14.60 8.56 -2.34
CA ALA A 4 -15.59 8.85 -3.38
C ALA A 4 -16.52 7.65 -3.61
N THR A 5 -15.98 6.43 -3.49
CA THR A 5 -16.80 5.20 -3.49
C THR A 5 -17.75 5.15 -2.30
N VAL A 6 -17.31 5.56 -1.12
CA VAL A 6 -18.18 5.63 0.08
C VAL A 6 -19.33 6.62 -0.13
N ASP A 7 -19.02 7.81 -0.63
CA ASP A 7 -20.02 8.86 -0.82
C ASP A 7 -20.99 8.53 -1.95
N ALA A 8 -20.52 7.93 -3.05
CA ALA A 8 -21.40 7.42 -4.10
C ALA A 8 -22.33 6.31 -3.56
N ALA A 9 -21.83 5.42 -2.70
CA ALA A 9 -22.67 4.40 -2.06
C ALA A 9 -23.69 5.01 -1.07
N ARG A 10 -23.34 6.09 -0.36
CA ARG A 10 -24.28 6.83 0.49
C ARG A 10 -25.37 7.51 -0.33
N ASP A 11 -25.01 8.05 -1.50
CA ASP A 11 -25.95 8.66 -2.43
C ASP A 11 -26.98 7.62 -2.96
N ILE A 12 -26.52 6.40 -3.30
CA ILE A 12 -27.40 5.27 -3.61
C ILE A 12 -28.39 5.01 -2.47
N LYS A 13 -27.92 4.97 -1.21
CA LYS A 13 -28.79 4.73 -0.05
C LYS A 13 -29.86 5.81 0.09
N LYS A 14 -29.50 7.09 -0.09
CA LYS A 14 -30.44 8.22 -0.06
C LYS A 14 -31.52 8.07 -1.13
N GLU A 15 -31.13 7.71 -2.35
CA GLU A 15 -32.08 7.51 -3.44
C GLU A 15 -33.04 6.34 -3.17
N CYS A 16 -32.56 5.24 -2.59
CA CYS A 16 -33.41 4.13 -2.14
C CYS A 16 -34.41 4.58 -1.07
N MET A 17 -33.97 5.34 -0.07
CA MET A 17 -34.85 5.85 1.01
C MET A 17 -35.91 6.79 0.46
N ARG A 18 -35.54 7.72 -0.42
CA ARG A 18 -36.47 8.64 -1.10
C ARG A 18 -37.55 7.90 -1.90
N ARG A 19 -37.16 6.85 -2.63
CA ARG A 19 -38.10 6.03 -3.40
C ARG A 19 -39.03 5.22 -2.49
N ALA A 20 -38.51 4.66 -1.40
CA ALA A 20 -39.32 3.95 -0.43
C ALA A 20 -40.34 4.87 0.25
N ALA A 21 -39.92 6.07 0.68
CA ALA A 21 -40.79 7.09 1.25
C ALA A 21 -41.96 7.41 0.31
N LYS A 22 -41.67 7.63 -0.98
CA LYS A 22 -42.71 7.86 -2.00
C LYS A 22 -43.62 6.64 -2.22
N LEU A 23 -43.09 5.42 -2.20
CA LEU A 23 -43.89 4.20 -2.37
C LEU A 23 -44.80 3.91 -1.16
N TRP A 24 -44.37 4.34 0.02
CA TRP A 24 -45.09 4.11 1.27
C TRP A 24 -45.97 5.29 1.69
N ASP A 25 -45.96 6.37 0.90
CA ASP A 25 -46.64 7.63 1.22
C ASP A 25 -46.23 8.17 2.60
N LEU A 26 -44.92 8.15 2.86
CA LEU A 26 -44.30 8.60 4.10
C LEU A 26 -43.35 9.77 3.81
N PRO A 27 -43.13 10.66 4.81
CA PRO A 27 -42.07 11.64 4.70
C PRO A 27 -40.69 10.96 4.75
N GLU A 28 -39.66 11.55 4.13
CA GLU A 28 -38.34 10.91 3.99
C GLU A 28 -37.67 10.63 5.35
N GLU A 29 -37.91 11.48 6.36
CA GLU A 29 -37.44 11.30 7.73
C GLU A 29 -38.08 10.10 8.46
N ALA A 30 -39.21 9.58 7.97
CA ALA A 30 -39.86 8.40 8.51
C ALA A 30 -39.31 7.09 7.91
N VAL A 31 -38.23 7.17 7.14
CA VAL A 31 -37.58 6.04 6.47
C VAL A 31 -36.07 6.04 6.79
N GLU A 32 -35.50 4.87 7.01
CA GLU A 32 -34.08 4.74 7.27
C GLU A 32 -33.46 3.52 6.57
N TRP A 33 -32.14 3.59 6.39
CA TRP A 33 -31.33 2.47 5.93
C TRP A 33 -30.84 1.65 7.12
N ASP A 34 -31.32 0.42 7.23
CA ASP A 34 -30.82 -0.54 8.22
C ASP A 34 -29.54 -1.20 7.69
N ALA A 35 -28.39 -0.76 8.21
CA ALA A 35 -27.09 -1.23 7.73
C ALA A 35 -26.87 -2.75 7.88
N PRO A 36 -27.25 -3.40 9.01
CA PRO A 36 -27.15 -4.86 9.16
C PRO A 36 -27.96 -5.66 8.14
N SER A 37 -29.22 -5.29 7.87
CA SER A 37 -30.04 -6.04 6.90
C SER A 37 -29.80 -5.63 5.44
N GLY A 38 -29.18 -4.48 5.20
CA GLY A 38 -28.99 -3.92 3.87
C GLY A 38 -30.31 -3.53 3.19
N ALA A 39 -31.29 -3.10 3.99
CA ALA A 39 -32.63 -2.77 3.54
C ALA A 39 -33.06 -1.38 4.03
N VAL A 40 -33.98 -0.78 3.29
CA VAL A 40 -34.73 0.40 3.71
C VAL A 40 -35.92 -0.07 4.54
N ARG A 41 -36.15 0.57 5.69
CA ARG A 41 -37.29 0.27 6.59
C ARG A 41 -37.95 1.55 7.13
N PRO A 42 -39.18 1.47 7.63
CA PRO A 42 -39.77 2.55 8.41
C PRO A 42 -38.93 2.85 9.66
N ALA A 43 -38.69 4.12 9.95
CA ALA A 43 -37.81 4.56 11.04
C ALA A 43 -38.42 4.41 12.45
N GLY A 44 -39.74 4.19 12.55
CA GLY A 44 -40.40 4.03 13.84
C GLY A 44 -41.79 3.41 13.75
N PRO A 45 -42.40 3.07 14.90
CA PRO A 45 -43.72 2.41 14.95
C PRO A 45 -44.85 3.23 14.34
N ASN A 46 -44.69 4.57 14.29
CA ASN A 46 -45.67 5.48 13.69
C ASN A 46 -45.58 5.55 12.15
N ALA A 47 -44.55 4.97 11.55
CA ALA A 47 -44.30 4.97 10.11
C ALA A 47 -44.93 3.74 9.41
N GLY A 48 -45.94 3.11 10.02
CA GLY A 48 -46.69 2.00 9.45
C GLY A 48 -45.97 0.64 9.49
N LYS A 49 -46.63 -0.40 8.95
CA LYS A 49 -46.12 -1.79 8.87
C LYS A 49 -45.63 -2.12 7.45
N HIS A 50 -44.83 -1.24 6.85
CA HIS A 50 -44.29 -1.50 5.52
C HIS A 50 -43.18 -2.56 5.58
N LYS A 51 -43.20 -3.49 4.63
CA LYS A 51 -42.16 -4.51 4.51
C LYS A 51 -40.84 -3.85 4.11
N PRO A 52 -39.72 -4.12 4.81
CA PRO A 52 -38.42 -3.61 4.42
C PRO A 52 -38.06 -3.98 2.98
N MET A 53 -37.43 -3.04 2.26
CA MET A 53 -37.08 -3.20 0.86
C MET A 53 -35.56 -3.21 0.68
N LYS A 54 -35.04 -4.24 0.00
CA LYS A 54 -33.63 -4.36 -0.36
C LYS A 54 -33.34 -3.68 -1.68
N LEU A 55 -32.05 -3.48 -1.99
CA LEU A 55 -31.61 -2.95 -3.28
C LEU A 55 -32.22 -3.70 -4.48
N SER A 56 -32.37 -5.03 -4.37
CA SER A 56 -32.97 -5.89 -5.38
C SER A 56 -34.44 -5.57 -5.67
N ASP A 57 -35.19 -5.11 -4.66
CA ASP A 57 -36.60 -4.78 -4.81
C ASP A 57 -36.76 -3.50 -5.64
N PHE A 58 -35.93 -2.50 -5.37
CA PHE A 58 -35.89 -1.28 -6.18
C PHE A 58 -35.42 -1.56 -7.61
N ALA A 59 -34.41 -2.42 -7.80
CA ALA A 59 -33.93 -2.81 -9.12
C ALA A 59 -35.03 -3.50 -9.95
N ARG A 60 -35.87 -4.35 -9.34
CA ARG A 60 -37.03 -4.95 -10.01
C ARG A 60 -38.10 -3.93 -10.38
N MET A 61 -38.17 -2.82 -9.65
CA MET A 61 -39.15 -1.75 -9.84
C MET A 61 -38.60 -0.54 -10.62
N THR A 62 -37.45 -0.68 -11.28
CA THR A 62 -36.76 0.40 -12.03
C THR A 62 -37.71 1.17 -12.96
N GLY A 63 -38.52 0.47 -13.76
CA GLY A 63 -39.48 1.09 -14.69
C GLY A 63 -40.66 1.81 -14.02
N LYS A 64 -40.91 1.56 -12.73
CA LYS A 64 -42.01 2.16 -11.96
C LYS A 64 -41.56 3.23 -10.97
N THR A 65 -40.25 3.36 -10.72
CA THR A 65 -39.70 4.20 -9.65
C THR A 65 -38.76 5.30 -10.15
N GLY A 66 -38.85 5.66 -11.44
CA GLY A 66 -38.07 6.77 -12.00
C GLY A 66 -36.76 6.37 -12.66
N GLY A 67 -36.61 5.12 -13.12
CA GLY A 67 -35.43 4.66 -13.85
C GLY A 67 -34.36 4.06 -12.95
N PRO A 68 -33.12 3.88 -13.45
CA PRO A 68 -32.04 3.23 -12.69
C PRO A 68 -31.71 4.01 -11.42
N ILE A 69 -31.20 3.29 -10.41
CA ILE A 69 -30.59 3.93 -9.23
C ILE A 69 -29.13 4.18 -9.54
N VAL A 70 -28.72 5.44 -9.46
CA VAL A 70 -27.35 5.88 -9.68
C VAL A 70 -26.95 6.72 -8.49
N GLY A 71 -25.77 6.45 -7.94
CA GLY A 71 -25.15 7.34 -6.96
C GLY A 71 -23.86 7.91 -7.51
N TYR A 72 -23.56 9.14 -7.12
CA TYR A 72 -22.45 9.88 -7.68
C TYR A 72 -21.75 10.71 -6.62
N ALA A 73 -20.43 10.73 -6.67
CA ALA A 73 -19.61 11.58 -5.82
C ALA A 73 -18.36 12.04 -6.56
N ARG A 74 -17.94 13.27 -6.26
CA ARG A 74 -16.63 13.82 -6.63
C ARG A 74 -16.01 14.43 -5.40
N LEU A 75 -14.73 14.18 -5.23
CA LEU A 75 -13.98 14.66 -4.07
C LEU A 75 -12.60 15.11 -4.52
N ASN A 76 -12.17 16.24 -3.98
CA ASN A 76 -10.78 16.64 -3.99
C ASN A 76 -10.17 16.20 -2.66
N ALA A 77 -9.05 15.47 -2.71
CA ALA A 77 -8.34 15.11 -1.51
C ALA A 77 -7.70 16.36 -0.89
N HIS A 78 -7.96 16.61 0.39
CA HIS A 78 -7.41 17.75 1.11
C HIS A 78 -6.57 17.30 2.31
N GLY A 79 -5.35 17.82 2.38
CA GLY A 79 -4.40 17.58 3.47
C GLY A 79 -3.56 16.30 3.32
N ALA A 80 -2.45 16.26 4.05
CA ALA A 80 -1.58 15.09 4.12
C ALA A 80 -2.19 14.00 5.02
N ALA A 81 -2.04 12.75 4.61
CA ALA A 81 -2.29 11.57 5.42
C ALA A 81 -1.00 10.73 5.41
N PRO A 82 -0.05 10.98 6.33
CA PRO A 82 1.21 10.26 6.33
C PRO A 82 0.97 8.76 6.54
N SER A 83 1.78 7.95 5.87
CA SER A 83 1.96 6.54 6.13
C SER A 83 3.33 6.36 6.79
N LEU A 84 3.39 5.50 7.80
CA LEU A 84 4.60 5.25 8.56
C LEU A 84 5.00 3.79 8.36
N ALA A 85 6.30 3.57 8.16
CA ALA A 85 6.87 2.24 8.05
C ALA A 85 8.21 2.18 8.78
N THR A 86 8.56 0.97 9.23
CA THR A 86 9.86 0.63 9.79
C THR A 86 10.25 -0.72 9.23
N HIS A 87 11.47 -0.81 8.71
CA HIS A 87 11.97 -2.02 8.10
C HIS A 87 13.23 -2.47 8.84
N ILE A 88 13.37 -3.78 8.97
CA ILE A 88 14.51 -4.43 9.60
C ILE A 88 15.12 -5.36 8.56
N ALA A 89 16.42 -5.23 8.34
CA ALA A 89 17.16 -6.03 7.38
C ALA A 89 18.38 -6.66 8.06
N ASP A 90 18.50 -7.97 7.94
CA ASP A 90 19.71 -8.71 8.30
C ASP A 90 20.44 -9.07 7.01
N VAL A 91 21.71 -8.71 6.91
CA VAL A 91 22.52 -8.93 5.71
C VAL A 91 23.85 -9.58 6.07
N GLU A 92 24.38 -10.36 5.12
CA GLU A 92 25.75 -10.84 5.11
C GLU A 92 26.50 -10.12 3.97
N VAL A 93 27.75 -9.74 4.22
CA VAL A 93 28.62 -9.12 3.22
C VAL A 93 29.85 -9.98 3.04
N ASP A 94 30.06 -10.46 1.81
CA ASP A 94 31.24 -11.23 1.45
C ASP A 94 32.46 -10.28 1.30
N PRO A 95 33.52 -10.44 2.11
CA PRO A 95 34.68 -9.56 2.09
C PRO A 95 35.54 -9.69 0.82
N GLU A 96 35.46 -10.80 0.10
CA GLU A 96 36.27 -11.08 -1.09
C GLU A 96 35.57 -10.64 -2.37
N THR A 97 34.23 -10.72 -2.41
CA THR A 97 33.46 -10.40 -3.62
C THR A 97 32.64 -9.10 -3.53
N GLY A 98 32.43 -8.58 -2.32
CA GLY A 98 31.52 -7.47 -2.06
C GLY A 98 30.04 -7.84 -2.21
N LYS A 99 29.70 -9.12 -2.41
CA LYS A 99 28.31 -9.58 -2.52
C LYS A 99 27.59 -9.35 -1.20
N VAL A 100 26.43 -8.71 -1.28
CA VAL A 100 25.50 -8.56 -0.15
C VAL A 100 24.36 -9.56 -0.29
N THR A 101 24.20 -10.43 0.69
CA THR A 101 23.10 -11.39 0.78
C THR A 101 22.10 -10.91 1.82
N VAL A 102 20.83 -10.72 1.45
CA VAL A 102 19.75 -10.45 2.42
C VAL A 102 19.37 -11.76 3.08
N LEU A 103 19.64 -11.91 4.38
CA LEU A 103 19.35 -13.13 5.13
C LEU A 103 17.90 -13.16 5.60
N ARG A 104 17.43 -12.03 6.11
CA ARG A 104 16.07 -11.84 6.63
C ARG A 104 15.63 -10.41 6.41
N TYR A 105 14.34 -10.23 6.21
CA TYR A 105 13.77 -8.92 6.02
C TYR A 105 12.36 -8.85 6.60
N THR A 106 12.10 -7.84 7.43
CA THR A 106 10.77 -7.59 8.01
C THR A 106 10.30 -6.18 7.65
N ALA A 107 9.13 -6.08 7.01
CA ALA A 107 8.44 -4.86 6.66
C ALA A 107 7.27 -4.60 7.62
N ILE A 108 7.31 -3.50 8.35
CA ILE A 108 6.29 -3.11 9.33
C ILE A 108 5.70 -1.79 8.88
N GLN A 109 4.38 -1.71 8.69
CA GLN A 109 3.76 -0.50 8.20
C GLN A 109 2.35 -0.30 8.75
N ASP A 110 1.99 0.96 8.98
CA ASP A 110 0.63 1.39 9.29
C ASP A 110 -0.25 1.42 8.02
N ALA A 111 -1.24 0.52 7.98
CA ALA A 111 -2.25 0.43 6.92
C ALA A 111 -3.50 1.29 7.19
N GLY A 112 -3.60 1.91 8.36
CA GLY A 112 -4.86 2.43 8.88
C GLY A 112 -5.84 1.31 9.19
N ARG A 113 -6.67 0.98 8.20
CA ARG A 113 -7.56 -0.19 8.20
C ARG A 113 -7.23 -1.02 6.98
N ALA A 114 -6.78 -2.25 7.19
CA ALA A 114 -6.56 -3.21 6.11
C ALA A 114 -7.90 -3.71 5.59
N ILE A 115 -8.32 -3.21 4.41
CA ILE A 115 -9.56 -3.67 3.76
C ILE A 115 -9.46 -5.17 3.43
N HIS A 116 -8.32 -5.58 2.88
CA HIS A 116 -8.03 -6.96 2.53
C HIS A 116 -6.59 -7.31 2.96
N PRO A 117 -6.39 -7.90 4.14
CA PRO A 117 -5.06 -8.10 4.73
C PRO A 117 -4.04 -8.75 3.79
N SER A 118 -4.41 -9.85 3.12
CA SER A 118 -3.52 -10.53 2.17
C SER A 118 -3.08 -9.65 0.97
N TYR A 119 -3.91 -8.68 0.56
CA TYR A 119 -3.49 -7.76 -0.52
C TYR A 119 -2.55 -6.68 0.01
N VAL A 120 -2.73 -6.28 1.27
CA VAL A 120 -1.81 -5.36 1.96
C VAL A 120 -0.45 -6.03 2.15
N GLU A 121 -0.42 -7.29 2.59
CA GLU A 121 0.82 -8.10 2.70
C GLU A 121 1.53 -8.19 1.34
N GLY A 122 0.80 -8.48 0.27
CA GLY A 122 1.37 -8.53 -1.09
C GLY A 122 1.96 -7.19 -1.55
N GLN A 123 1.36 -6.05 -1.18
CA GLN A 123 1.93 -4.73 -1.44
C GLN A 123 3.22 -4.50 -0.63
N TYR A 124 3.24 -4.91 0.63
CA TYR A 124 4.43 -4.78 1.48
C TYR A 124 5.59 -5.61 0.93
N GLN A 125 5.33 -6.85 0.55
CA GLN A 125 6.31 -7.72 -0.08
C GLN A 125 6.81 -7.15 -1.41
N GLY A 126 5.89 -6.79 -2.32
CA GLY A 126 6.23 -6.26 -3.64
C GLY A 126 7.05 -4.98 -3.58
N GLY A 127 6.59 -3.98 -2.83
CA GLY A 127 7.32 -2.72 -2.68
C GLY A 127 8.66 -2.90 -1.99
N THR A 128 8.74 -3.77 -0.98
CA THR A 128 10.02 -4.09 -0.33
C THR A 128 11.01 -4.71 -1.31
N VAL A 129 10.58 -5.69 -2.11
CA VAL A 129 11.44 -6.33 -3.12
C VAL A 129 11.94 -5.33 -4.16
N GLN A 130 11.07 -4.43 -4.63
CA GLN A 130 11.48 -3.35 -5.54
C GLN A 130 12.55 -2.45 -4.88
N GLY A 131 12.34 -2.06 -3.63
CA GLY A 131 13.30 -1.22 -2.92
C GLY A 131 14.63 -1.93 -2.65
N ILE A 132 14.62 -3.25 -2.40
CA ILE A 132 15.83 -4.07 -2.31
C ILE A 132 16.57 -4.08 -3.66
N GLY A 133 15.82 -4.21 -4.76
CA GLY A 133 16.35 -4.10 -6.12
C GLY A 133 17.11 -2.79 -6.35
N TRP A 134 16.52 -1.66 -5.99
CA TRP A 134 17.16 -0.34 -6.06
C TRP A 134 18.36 -0.21 -5.13
N ALA A 135 18.29 -0.84 -3.96
CA ALA A 135 19.37 -0.79 -2.99
C ALA A 135 20.64 -1.51 -3.47
N LEU A 136 20.49 -2.64 -4.18
CA LEU A 136 21.59 -3.57 -4.44
C LEU A 136 21.95 -3.73 -5.92
N ASN A 137 21.00 -3.58 -6.84
CA ASN A 137 21.15 -4.06 -8.22
C ASN A 137 20.80 -3.03 -9.31
N GLU A 138 19.67 -2.34 -9.18
CA GLU A 138 19.06 -1.58 -10.27
C GLU A 138 19.74 -0.21 -10.45
N GLU A 139 20.26 0.04 -11.66
CA GLU A 139 20.75 1.36 -12.09
C GLU A 139 20.52 1.57 -13.58
N TYR A 140 20.38 2.82 -14.00
CA TYR A 140 20.39 3.19 -15.42
C TYR A 140 21.80 3.58 -15.84
N VAL A 141 22.33 2.92 -16.87
CA VAL A 141 23.67 3.18 -17.39
C VAL A 141 23.55 3.94 -18.70
N TYR A 142 23.95 5.21 -18.69
CA TYR A 142 23.98 6.04 -19.90
C TYR A 142 25.40 6.12 -20.47
N GLY A 143 25.53 5.88 -21.78
CA GLY A 143 26.77 6.04 -22.51
C GLY A 143 27.12 7.51 -22.75
N ALA A 144 28.35 7.77 -23.21
CA ALA A 144 28.79 9.12 -23.59
C ALA A 144 27.97 9.73 -24.75
N ASP A 145 27.26 8.90 -25.51
CA ASP A 145 26.32 9.30 -26.57
C ASP A 145 24.92 9.64 -26.03
N GLY A 146 24.71 9.58 -24.71
CA GLY A 146 23.44 9.85 -24.05
C GLY A 146 22.42 8.71 -24.16
N LYS A 147 22.79 7.54 -24.68
CA LYS A 147 21.87 6.40 -24.82
C LYS A 147 21.94 5.47 -23.62
N LEU A 148 20.78 4.93 -23.23
CA LEU A 148 20.66 3.89 -22.21
C LEU A 148 21.28 2.58 -22.73
N GLN A 149 22.30 2.09 -22.03
CA GLN A 149 23.09 0.92 -22.44
C GLN A 149 22.50 -0.39 -21.93
N ASN A 150 21.73 -0.36 -20.83
CA ASN A 150 21.15 -1.53 -20.18
C ASN A 150 19.61 -1.53 -20.25
N ALA A 151 19.05 -1.32 -21.45
CA ALA A 151 17.60 -1.21 -21.61
C ALA A 151 16.83 -2.55 -21.48
N GLY A 152 17.53 -3.68 -21.47
CA GLY A 152 16.94 -5.02 -21.34
C GLY A 152 17.12 -5.62 -19.95
N PHE A 153 16.30 -6.62 -19.62
CA PHE A 153 16.33 -7.33 -18.33
C PHE A 153 17.59 -8.19 -18.10
N LEU A 154 18.43 -8.37 -19.12
CA LEU A 154 19.73 -9.03 -18.94
C LEU A 154 20.66 -8.16 -18.09
N ASP A 155 20.67 -6.85 -18.36
CA ASP A 155 21.61 -5.89 -17.78
C ASP A 155 20.95 -4.97 -16.74
N TYR A 156 19.63 -4.75 -16.83
CA TYR A 156 18.84 -4.13 -15.76
C TYR A 156 18.34 -5.22 -14.80
N ARG A 157 19.16 -5.52 -13.79
CA ARG A 157 18.94 -6.67 -12.91
C ARG A 157 17.90 -6.37 -11.82
N ILE A 158 16.70 -6.86 -12.02
CA ILE A 158 15.63 -6.92 -11.01
C ILE A 158 15.84 -8.18 -10.14
N PRO A 159 15.58 -8.14 -8.82
CA PRO A 159 15.63 -9.34 -7.98
C PRO A 159 14.73 -10.47 -8.51
N VAL A 160 15.26 -11.69 -8.51
CA VAL A 160 14.48 -12.91 -8.78
C VAL A 160 14.16 -13.67 -7.50
N ALA A 161 13.28 -14.68 -7.57
CA ALA A 161 12.84 -15.44 -6.41
C ALA A 161 13.97 -16.12 -5.61
N SER A 162 15.10 -16.45 -6.26
CA SER A 162 16.27 -17.04 -5.60
C SER A 162 17.20 -16.01 -4.95
N ASP A 163 17.02 -14.71 -5.22
CA ASP A 163 17.90 -13.66 -4.69
C ASP A 163 17.52 -13.27 -3.26
N LEU A 164 16.26 -13.48 -2.85
CA LEU A 164 15.71 -12.92 -1.61
C LEU A 164 15.01 -13.98 -0.76
N PRO A 165 15.04 -13.83 0.58
CA PRO A 165 14.21 -14.60 1.47
C PRO A 165 12.74 -14.17 1.34
N MET A 166 11.84 -14.92 1.96
CA MET A 166 10.48 -14.43 2.16
C MET A 166 10.51 -13.14 2.98
N ILE A 167 9.83 -12.10 2.51
CA ILE A 167 9.69 -10.84 3.25
C ILE A 167 8.59 -11.01 4.29
N ASP A 168 8.97 -10.96 5.56
CA ASP A 168 8.03 -10.98 6.68
C ASP A 168 7.30 -9.65 6.74
N THR A 169 5.99 -9.67 6.94
CA THR A 169 5.16 -8.47 6.94
C THR A 169 4.36 -8.34 8.22
N ILE A 170 4.32 -7.14 8.79
CA ILE A 170 3.52 -6.82 9.97
C ILE A 170 2.60 -5.64 9.62
N ILE A 171 1.30 -5.91 9.60
CA ILE A 171 0.27 -4.88 9.42
C ILE A 171 -0.02 -4.24 10.77
N VAL A 172 0.28 -2.95 10.89
CA VAL A 172 -0.18 -2.12 11.99
C VAL A 172 -1.47 -1.43 11.57
N GLU A 173 -2.50 -1.49 12.41
CA GLU A 173 -3.78 -0.82 12.15
C GLU A 173 -3.97 0.39 13.07
N CYS A 174 -3.65 1.59 12.58
CA CYS A 174 -3.96 2.86 13.24
C CYS A 174 -5.01 3.64 12.41
N PRO A 175 -6.32 3.42 12.66
CA PRO A 175 -7.40 3.94 11.82
C PRO A 175 -7.26 5.44 11.53
N ASN A 176 -7.35 5.81 10.25
CA ASN A 176 -7.36 7.20 9.83
C ASN A 176 -8.64 7.91 10.30
N PRO A 177 -8.56 8.91 11.20
CA PRO A 177 -9.74 9.60 11.70
C PRO A 177 -10.47 10.39 10.63
N LYS A 178 -9.82 10.68 9.49
CA LYS A 178 -10.40 11.41 8.36
C LYS A 178 -11.12 10.51 7.35
N HIS A 179 -11.10 9.18 7.54
CA HIS A 179 -11.78 8.24 6.64
C HIS A 179 -12.87 7.48 7.41
N PRO A 180 -14.12 7.37 6.89
CA PRO A 180 -15.24 6.70 7.57
C PRO A 180 -14.97 5.27 8.01
N TYR A 181 -14.04 4.60 7.33
CA TYR A 181 -13.61 3.23 7.62
C TYR A 181 -12.15 3.13 8.07
N GLY A 182 -11.49 4.25 8.40
CA GLY A 182 -10.11 4.24 8.90
C GLY A 182 -9.02 3.92 7.87
N VAL A 183 -9.36 3.80 6.59
CA VAL A 183 -8.46 3.34 5.50
C VAL A 183 -7.37 4.37 5.17
N ARG A 184 -6.17 3.87 4.83
CA ARG A 184 -5.05 4.62 4.26
C ARG A 184 -4.50 3.94 3.00
N GLY A 185 -3.66 4.66 2.26
CA GLY A 185 -2.89 4.07 1.16
C GLY A 185 -1.70 3.26 1.69
N VAL A 186 -1.39 2.15 1.02
CA VAL A 186 -0.35 1.21 1.43
C VAL A 186 0.71 0.92 0.38
N GLY A 187 0.51 1.35 -0.88
CA GLY A 187 1.31 0.84 -2.01
C GLY A 187 2.74 1.36 -2.11
N GLU A 188 2.96 2.65 -1.87
CA GLU A 188 4.28 3.26 -2.11
C GLU A 188 5.19 3.22 -0.87
N THR A 189 4.62 3.22 0.32
CA THR A 189 5.39 3.26 1.57
C THR A 189 6.43 2.13 1.71
N PRO A 190 6.16 0.85 1.38
CA PRO A 190 7.12 -0.23 1.60
C PRO A 190 8.33 -0.17 0.63
N LEU A 191 8.24 0.61 -0.44
CA LEU A 191 9.33 0.83 -1.39
C LEU A 191 10.44 1.73 -0.83
N VAL A 192 10.11 2.64 0.08
CA VAL A 192 11.01 3.72 0.51
C VAL A 192 12.09 3.24 1.51
N PRO A 193 11.77 2.48 2.58
CA PRO A 193 12.75 2.10 3.60
C PRO A 193 13.90 1.16 3.17
N PRO A 194 13.75 0.23 2.20
CA PRO A 194 14.78 -0.76 1.87
C PRO A 194 16.18 -0.24 1.62
N MET A 195 16.32 0.85 0.86
CA MET A 195 17.62 1.43 0.56
C MET A 195 18.40 1.83 1.83
N ALA A 196 17.72 2.52 2.76
CA ALA A 196 18.33 2.94 4.01
C ALA A 196 18.53 1.78 4.99
N ALA A 197 17.57 0.85 5.08
CA ALA A 197 17.66 -0.32 5.96
C ALA A 197 18.87 -1.19 5.59
N ILE A 198 19.06 -1.45 4.29
CA ILE A 198 20.19 -2.24 3.79
C ILE A 198 21.51 -1.50 3.96
N ALA A 199 21.57 -0.20 3.63
CA ALA A 199 22.78 0.59 3.84
C ALA A 199 23.22 0.61 5.31
N ASN A 200 22.26 0.70 6.24
CA ASN A 200 22.53 0.61 7.68
C ASN A 200 22.97 -0.80 8.11
N ALA A 201 22.37 -1.84 7.56
CA ALA A 201 22.75 -3.22 7.85
C ALA A 201 24.18 -3.52 7.36
N ILE A 202 24.52 -3.11 6.14
CA ILE A 202 25.89 -3.19 5.59
C ILE A 202 26.87 -2.40 6.45
N ALA A 203 26.51 -1.18 6.86
CA ALA A 203 27.35 -0.37 7.74
C ALA A 203 27.55 -1.02 9.12
N ASN A 204 26.53 -1.69 9.65
CA ASN A 204 26.66 -2.43 10.90
C ASN A 204 27.55 -3.67 10.74
N ALA A 205 27.48 -4.35 9.60
CA ALA A 205 28.28 -5.54 9.30
C ALA A 205 29.74 -5.22 8.96
N THR A 206 29.99 -4.12 8.26
CA THR A 206 31.33 -3.81 7.72
C THR A 206 32.03 -2.67 8.47
N GLY A 207 31.29 -1.81 9.17
CA GLY A 207 31.79 -0.53 9.69
C GLY A 207 31.77 0.61 8.66
N ILE A 208 31.41 0.36 7.40
CA ILE A 208 31.49 1.34 6.31
C ILE A 208 30.11 1.93 6.01
N ARG A 209 30.00 3.26 6.03
CA ARG A 209 28.78 3.95 5.56
C ARG A 209 28.77 4.06 4.03
N PHE A 210 27.70 3.53 3.43
CA PHE A 210 27.35 3.73 2.02
C PHE A 210 26.33 4.87 1.90
N THR A 211 26.55 5.75 0.93
CA THR A 211 25.70 6.93 0.64
C THR A 211 25.29 7.02 -0.83
N GLU A 212 25.64 5.99 -1.61
CA GLU A 212 25.38 5.90 -3.04
C GLU A 212 24.73 4.55 -3.34
N LEU A 213 23.83 4.56 -4.33
CA LEU A 213 23.11 3.39 -4.80
C LEU A 213 23.42 3.13 -6.28
N PRO A 214 23.20 1.90 -6.76
CA PRO A 214 23.05 0.69 -5.95
C PRO A 214 24.36 0.34 -5.23
N MET A 215 24.27 -0.36 -4.10
CA MET A 215 25.39 -0.98 -3.40
C MET A 215 25.74 -2.31 -4.07
N SER A 216 26.08 -2.25 -5.36
CA SER A 216 26.41 -3.42 -6.16
C SER A 216 27.73 -4.06 -5.72
N PRO A 217 27.96 -5.37 -5.96
CA PRO A 217 29.18 -6.06 -5.56
C PRO A 217 30.49 -5.32 -5.91
N PRO A 218 30.72 -4.82 -7.15
CA PRO A 218 31.95 -4.09 -7.46
C PRO A 218 32.08 -2.77 -6.69
N LYS A 219 30.97 -2.06 -6.41
CA LYS A 219 30.99 -0.81 -5.62
C LYS A 219 31.26 -1.08 -4.14
N VAL A 220 30.67 -2.15 -3.59
CA VAL A 220 30.92 -2.59 -2.21
C VAL A 220 32.37 -3.06 -2.05
N LEU A 221 32.87 -3.91 -2.94
CA LEU A 221 34.24 -4.41 -2.90
C LEU A 221 35.27 -3.28 -2.97
N ALA A 222 35.10 -2.33 -3.90
CA ALA A 222 35.97 -1.18 -4.02
C ALA A 222 36.06 -0.35 -2.72
N ARG A 223 34.93 -0.22 -2.01
CA ARG A 223 34.88 0.49 -0.71
C ARG A 223 35.55 -0.31 0.41
N LEU A 224 35.38 -1.63 0.44
CA LEU A 224 36.07 -2.50 1.39
C LEU A 224 37.60 -2.46 1.20
N ASP A 225 38.07 -2.51 -0.04
CA ASP A 225 39.50 -2.46 -0.37
C ASP A 225 40.12 -1.10 -0.03
N LEU A 226 39.39 -0.01 -0.25
CA LEU A 226 39.82 1.33 0.14
C LEU A 226 39.97 1.44 1.67
N ALA A 227 38.98 0.95 2.43
CA ALA A 227 39.03 0.96 3.89
C ALA A 227 40.22 0.13 4.42
N ARG A 228 40.49 -1.04 3.82
CA ARG A 228 41.67 -1.88 4.14
C ARG A 228 42.98 -1.14 3.89
N LYS A 229 43.12 -0.47 2.73
CA LYS A 229 44.32 0.31 2.37
C LYS A 229 44.55 1.50 3.30
N ASN A 230 43.48 2.13 3.76
CA ASN A 230 43.55 3.27 4.68
C ASN A 230 43.85 2.88 6.14
N GLY A 231 43.95 1.58 6.44
CA GLY A 231 44.21 1.11 7.79
C GLY A 231 43.09 1.45 8.78
N GLU A 232 41.84 1.55 8.30
CA GLU A 232 40.69 1.82 9.17
C GLU A 232 40.49 0.64 10.15
N HIS A 233 41.06 0.79 11.34
CA HIS A 233 40.99 -0.18 12.44
C HIS A 233 39.59 -0.15 13.07
N GLY A 234 38.64 -0.81 12.40
CA GLY A 234 37.25 -0.92 12.86
C GLY A 234 36.34 -1.75 11.95
N LEU A 235 36.90 -2.38 10.92
CA LEU A 235 36.17 -3.32 10.08
C LEU A 235 35.71 -4.50 10.95
N LYS A 236 34.39 -4.66 11.08
CA LYS A 236 33.77 -5.81 11.75
C LYS A 236 33.70 -7.00 10.79
N MET A 237 34.81 -7.33 10.14
CA MET A 237 34.89 -8.46 9.21
C MET A 237 35.39 -9.71 9.89
#